data_AF-A0A7W1PJ62-F1
#
_entry.id   AF-A0A7W1PJ62-F1
#
_cell.length_a   1.000
_cell.length_b   1.000
_cell.length_c   1.000
_cell.angle_alpha   90.00
_cell.angle_beta   90.00
_cell.angle_gamma   90.00
#
_symmetry.space_group_name_H-M   'P 1'
#
loop_
_entity.id
_entity.type
_entity.pdbx_description
1 polymer ?
#
loop_
_entity_poly.entity_id
_entity_poly.type
_entity_poly.pdbx_seq_one_letter_code
_entity_poly.pdbx_strand_id
1 'polypeptide(L)'
;MTDAVRAQYPPIEEYAFLSDGHTSALVGLDGGVEWMCVPRFDGPSVFARMLDRTRGGAFTVDVAGASLPERRYLDGSLVLESRFVAPDATVMILDFLALAEEGPHGRGEVDPHHVLVRIVRCERGTARIRTTIDPRPDYARSTAQWRSSAGMFSAAAPGTRLWATSDRTLAVDGNGALSADFDLAAGEAAAFSLRYLGDPVQRIGPSAAQRLLETTLGSWRTWSSRCAYQGPLLELVERSAVVLKGLVYHHSGAVLAAPTTSLPESIGGERNW
;
A
#
# COMPACT_ATOMS: atom_id res chain seq x y z
N MET A 1 2.18 -7.63 -28.23
CA MET A 1 1.74 -6.40 -27.53
C MET A 1 2.31 -5.21 -28.28
N THR A 2 1.51 -4.20 -28.57
CA THR A 2 2.03 -2.92 -29.10
C THR A 2 2.76 -2.15 -28.00
N ASP A 3 3.71 -1.29 -28.36
CA ASP A 3 4.43 -0.45 -27.39
C ASP A 3 3.48 0.41 -26.54
N ALA A 4 2.30 0.75 -27.05
CA ALA A 4 1.25 1.45 -26.31
C ALA A 4 0.64 0.63 -25.15
N VAL A 5 0.50 -0.70 -25.30
CA VAL A 5 0.03 -1.58 -24.22
C VAL A 5 1.15 -1.83 -23.21
N ARG A 6 2.40 -1.93 -23.67
CA ARG A 6 3.60 -1.98 -22.82
C ARG A 6 3.77 -0.70 -21.99
N ALA A 7 3.43 0.46 -22.54
CA ALA A 7 3.44 1.72 -21.80
C ALA A 7 2.34 1.77 -20.72
N GLN A 8 1.28 0.97 -20.86
CA GLN A 8 0.17 0.96 -19.91
C GLN A 8 0.40 0.01 -18.73
N TYR A 9 1.09 -1.10 -18.90
CA TYR A 9 1.41 -2.06 -17.83
C TYR A 9 2.90 -2.01 -17.50
N PRO A 10 3.30 -1.62 -16.27
CA PRO A 10 4.71 -1.55 -15.90
C PRO A 10 5.27 -2.98 -15.84
N PRO A 11 6.55 -3.19 -16.19
CA PRO A 11 7.28 -4.39 -15.81
C PRO A 11 7.08 -4.72 -14.32
N ILE A 12 7.02 -6.01 -13.99
CA ILE A 12 6.77 -6.46 -12.62
C ILE A 12 7.86 -5.95 -11.66
N GLU A 13 9.11 -5.83 -12.13
CA GLU A 13 10.23 -5.30 -11.35
C GLU A 13 10.08 -3.81 -10.98
N GLU A 14 9.17 -3.08 -11.62
CA GLU A 14 8.94 -1.66 -11.32
C GLU A 14 7.93 -1.45 -10.18
N TYR A 15 7.26 -2.50 -9.72
CA TYR A 15 6.35 -2.43 -8.59
C TYR A 15 7.12 -2.47 -7.27
N ALA A 16 6.80 -1.52 -6.39
CA ALA A 16 7.29 -1.58 -5.02
C ALA A 16 6.40 -2.51 -4.18
N PHE A 17 7.04 -3.37 -3.39
CA PHE A 17 6.43 -4.33 -2.48
C PHE A 17 6.25 -3.76 -1.07
N LEU A 18 5.05 -3.92 -0.51
CA LEU A 18 4.72 -3.68 0.90
C LEU A 18 4.23 -4.99 1.52
N SER A 19 4.49 -5.21 2.81
CA SER A 19 3.91 -6.32 3.56
C SER A 19 3.84 -6.02 5.05
N ASP A 20 2.89 -6.64 5.75
CA ASP A 20 2.85 -6.77 7.21
C ASP A 20 3.01 -8.23 7.68
N GLY A 21 3.43 -9.13 6.78
CA GLY A 21 3.51 -10.57 7.03
C GLY A 21 2.14 -11.27 7.03
N HIS A 22 1.01 -10.58 7.02
CA HIS A 22 -0.30 -11.21 6.86
C HIS A 22 -0.80 -11.08 5.42
N THR A 23 -0.54 -9.95 4.79
CA THR A 23 -0.75 -9.74 3.36
C THR A 23 0.36 -8.88 2.74
N SER A 24 0.22 -8.61 1.45
CA SER A 24 1.06 -7.68 0.70
C SER A 24 0.26 -6.76 -0.18
N ALA A 25 0.89 -5.64 -0.53
CA ALA A 25 0.41 -4.73 -1.55
C ALA A 25 1.53 -4.35 -2.52
N LEU A 26 1.18 -4.08 -3.78
CA LEU A 26 2.14 -3.64 -4.80
C LEU A 26 1.79 -2.23 -5.28
N VAL A 27 2.80 -1.37 -5.30
CA VAL A 27 2.68 0.05 -5.65
C VAL A 27 3.31 0.28 -7.02
N GLY A 28 2.51 0.80 -7.96
CA GLY A 28 2.96 1.13 -9.31
C GLY A 28 3.93 2.31 -9.35
N LEU A 29 4.44 2.61 -10.55
CA LEU A 29 5.33 3.76 -10.77
C LEU A 29 4.68 5.09 -10.42
N ASP A 30 3.38 5.23 -10.65
CA ASP A 30 2.59 6.45 -10.36
C ASP A 30 2.26 6.60 -8.86
N GLY A 31 2.71 5.67 -8.02
CA GLY A 31 2.39 5.65 -6.59
C GLY A 31 1.02 5.06 -6.26
N GLY A 32 0.26 4.54 -7.22
CA GLY A 32 -1.00 3.86 -6.91
C GLY A 32 -0.76 2.47 -6.30
N VAL A 33 -1.52 2.09 -5.27
CA VAL A 33 -1.55 0.70 -4.78
C VAL A 33 -2.47 -0.09 -5.70
N GLU A 34 -1.88 -0.95 -6.51
CA GLU A 34 -2.55 -1.58 -7.67
C GLU A 34 -2.91 -3.04 -7.47
N TRP A 35 -2.25 -3.68 -6.51
CA TRP A 35 -2.46 -5.08 -6.19
C TRP A 35 -2.52 -5.22 -4.68
N MET A 36 -3.56 -5.89 -4.19
CA MET A 36 -3.67 -6.26 -2.78
C MET A 36 -4.72 -7.35 -2.63
N CYS A 37 -4.35 -8.47 -2.02
CA CYS A 37 -5.25 -9.55 -1.65
C CYS A 37 -5.59 -9.47 -0.17
N VAL A 38 -6.83 -9.75 0.19
CA VAL A 38 -7.29 -9.67 1.59
C VAL A 38 -8.28 -10.80 1.92
N PRO A 39 -8.39 -11.22 3.19
CA PRO A 39 -7.58 -10.76 4.32
C PRO A 39 -6.14 -11.28 4.30
N ARG A 40 -5.84 -12.31 3.51
CA ARG A 40 -4.55 -13.00 3.45
C ARG A 40 -3.92 -12.89 2.07
N PHE A 41 -2.65 -13.27 1.94
CA PHE A 41 -1.95 -13.31 0.65
C PHE A 41 -2.66 -14.10 -0.44
N ASP A 42 -3.27 -15.23 -0.09
CA ASP A 42 -4.03 -16.13 -0.97
C ASP A 42 -5.52 -15.78 -1.05
N GLY A 43 -5.93 -14.68 -0.43
CA GLY A 43 -7.29 -14.18 -0.49
C GLY A 43 -7.65 -13.57 -1.86
N PRO A 44 -8.94 -13.30 -2.10
CA PRO A 44 -9.35 -12.55 -3.28
C PRO A 44 -8.79 -11.13 -3.26
N SER A 45 -8.47 -10.60 -4.45
CA SER A 45 -7.97 -9.24 -4.58
C SER A 45 -9.04 -8.21 -4.23
N VAL A 46 -8.62 -7.09 -3.64
CA VAL A 46 -9.41 -5.85 -3.58
C VAL A 46 -8.86 -4.77 -4.50
N PHE A 47 -7.60 -4.89 -4.91
CA PHE A 47 -7.03 -4.13 -6.02
C PHE A 47 -6.40 -5.11 -7.01
N ALA A 48 -6.71 -4.91 -8.29
CA ALA A 48 -6.26 -5.73 -9.40
C ALA A 48 -5.90 -4.87 -10.63
N ARG A 49 -5.56 -3.58 -10.44
CA ARG A 49 -5.17 -2.67 -11.52
C ARG A 49 -3.94 -3.19 -12.29
N MET A 50 -3.10 -4.01 -11.65
CA MET A 50 -2.02 -4.75 -12.29
C MET A 50 -2.51 -5.74 -13.37
N LEU A 51 -3.69 -6.36 -13.20
CA LEU A 51 -4.29 -7.28 -14.18
C LEU A 51 -5.14 -6.56 -15.22
N ASP A 52 -5.89 -5.54 -14.79
CA ASP A 52 -6.77 -4.77 -15.66
C ASP A 52 -6.76 -3.29 -15.23
N ARG A 53 -6.15 -2.44 -16.04
CA ARG A 53 -6.01 -1.00 -15.76
C ARG A 53 -7.34 -0.23 -15.66
N THR A 54 -8.42 -0.78 -16.24
CA THR A 54 -9.72 -0.11 -16.29
C THR A 54 -10.64 -0.60 -15.18
N ARG A 55 -10.66 -1.91 -14.94
CA ARG A 55 -11.60 -2.55 -14.01
C ARG A 55 -11.00 -2.88 -12.66
N GLY A 56 -9.69 -3.05 -12.60
CA GLY A 56 -9.01 -3.66 -11.46
C GLY A 56 -9.08 -2.88 -10.17
N GLY A 57 -9.33 -1.57 -10.23
CA GLY A 57 -9.38 -0.71 -9.04
C GLY A 57 -8.02 -0.53 -8.38
N ALA A 58 -7.84 0.59 -7.69
CA ALA A 58 -6.61 0.92 -7.00
C ALA A 58 -6.88 1.89 -5.86
N PHE A 59 -5.87 2.07 -5.00
CA PHE A 59 -5.78 3.23 -4.14
C PHE A 59 -4.79 4.22 -4.78
N THR A 60 -5.24 5.36 -5.28
CA THR A 60 -4.38 6.39 -5.91
C THR A 60 -4.27 7.65 -5.07
N VAL A 61 -3.14 8.33 -5.21
CA VAL A 61 -2.94 9.71 -4.76
C VAL A 61 -2.24 10.44 -5.91
N ASP A 62 -2.98 11.29 -6.59
CA ASP A 62 -2.53 12.09 -7.72
C ASP A 62 -2.12 13.49 -7.24
N VAL A 63 -0.89 13.89 -7.57
CA VAL A 63 -0.37 15.24 -7.31
C VAL A 63 -0.44 16.04 -8.60
N ALA A 64 -1.27 17.09 -8.63
CA ALA A 64 -1.54 17.84 -9.84
C ALA A 64 -0.25 18.44 -10.45
N GLY A 65 0.00 18.11 -11.73
CA GLY A 65 1.15 18.62 -12.48
C GLY A 65 2.50 17.98 -12.11
N ALA A 66 2.52 16.95 -11.26
CA ALA A 66 3.75 16.24 -10.94
C ALA A 66 4.12 15.21 -12.02
N SER A 67 5.42 14.98 -12.19
CA SER A 67 5.93 13.80 -12.90
C SER A 67 5.84 12.53 -12.04
N LEU A 68 6.24 11.39 -12.60
CA LEU A 68 6.46 10.18 -11.80
C LEU A 68 7.41 10.48 -10.62
N PRO A 69 7.13 9.91 -9.43
CA PRO A 69 7.91 10.16 -8.24
C PRO A 69 9.26 9.44 -8.28
N GLU A 70 10.25 10.03 -7.62
CA GLU A 70 11.40 9.27 -7.14
C GLU A 70 10.98 8.44 -5.94
N ARG A 71 11.38 7.17 -5.91
CA ARG A 71 10.95 6.22 -4.88
C ARG A 71 12.14 5.61 -4.17
N ARG A 72 12.01 5.45 -2.85
CA ARG A 72 12.95 4.68 -2.04
C ARG A 72 12.24 4.04 -0.86
N TYR A 73 12.77 2.95 -0.37
CA TYR A 73 12.34 2.43 0.92
C TYR A 73 13.10 3.13 2.03
N LEU A 74 12.43 3.39 3.16
CA LEU A 74 13.12 3.82 4.36
C LEU A 74 13.99 2.68 4.92
N ASP A 75 15.18 3.03 5.38
CA ASP A 75 16.23 2.08 5.76
C ASP A 75 15.75 0.99 6.73
N GLY A 76 16.10 -0.25 6.40
CA GLY A 76 15.76 -1.44 7.18
C GLY A 76 14.26 -1.80 7.20
N SER A 77 13.43 -1.27 6.29
CA SER A 77 11.97 -1.45 6.33
C SER A 77 11.30 -1.65 4.96
N LEU A 78 10.03 -2.08 4.97
CA LEU A 78 9.14 -2.07 3.80
C LEU A 78 8.25 -0.82 3.73
N VAL A 79 8.63 0.29 4.39
CA VAL A 79 7.95 1.57 4.22
C VAL A 79 8.47 2.24 2.95
N LEU A 80 7.58 2.53 2.01
CA LEU A 80 7.92 3.18 0.74
C LEU A 80 7.72 4.70 0.86
N GLU A 81 8.75 5.46 0.51
CA GLU A 81 8.69 6.90 0.31
C GLU A 81 8.64 7.19 -1.20
N SER A 82 7.64 7.95 -1.64
CA SER A 82 7.48 8.43 -3.01
C SER A 82 7.49 9.96 -3.02
N ARG A 83 8.47 10.57 -3.69
CA ARG A 83 8.65 12.02 -3.78
C ARG A 83 8.20 12.55 -5.14
N PHE A 84 7.10 13.29 -5.14
CA PHE A 84 6.52 13.94 -6.31
C PHE A 84 6.98 15.40 -6.41
N VAL A 85 7.47 15.79 -7.58
CA VAL A 85 7.85 17.18 -7.88
C VAL A 85 6.88 17.74 -8.92
N ALA A 86 6.15 18.77 -8.52
CA ALA A 86 5.32 19.61 -9.38
C ALA A 86 5.99 21.00 -9.56
N PRO A 87 5.58 21.82 -10.54
CA PRO A 87 6.18 23.14 -10.76
C PRO A 87 6.25 23.99 -9.48
N ASP A 88 5.14 24.06 -8.74
CA ASP A 88 5.02 24.93 -7.57
C ASP A 88 5.00 24.17 -6.25
N ALA A 89 5.19 22.84 -6.25
CA ALA A 89 5.12 22.05 -5.03
C ALA A 89 6.04 20.83 -5.00
N THR A 90 6.34 20.34 -3.80
CA THR A 90 6.93 19.01 -3.61
C THR A 90 6.17 18.27 -2.55
N VAL A 91 5.73 17.06 -2.91
CA VAL A 91 4.88 16.22 -2.08
C VAL A 91 5.61 14.91 -1.83
N MET A 92 5.62 14.48 -0.59
CA MET A 92 6.16 13.19 -0.17
C MET A 92 5.01 12.32 0.31
N ILE A 93 4.97 11.08 -0.18
CA ILE A 93 3.98 10.07 0.22
C ILE A 93 4.70 8.90 0.90
N LEU A 94 4.25 8.52 2.08
CA LEU A 94 4.67 7.29 2.77
C LEU A 94 3.56 6.26 2.68
N ASP A 95 3.87 5.11 2.08
CA ASP A 95 2.98 3.96 1.96
C ASP A 95 3.53 2.77 2.76
N PHE A 96 2.69 2.18 3.61
CA PHE A 96 3.06 1.00 4.38
C PHE A 96 1.85 0.19 4.85
N LEU A 97 2.03 -1.11 4.98
CA LEU A 97 1.14 -1.96 5.79
C LEU A 97 1.63 -1.88 7.23
N ALA A 98 0.77 -1.38 8.12
CA ALA A 98 1.15 -1.07 9.49
C ALA A 98 1.38 -2.33 10.32
N LEU A 99 2.39 -2.27 11.19
CA LEU A 99 2.67 -3.31 12.18
C LEU A 99 2.15 -2.91 13.56
N ALA A 100 1.80 -3.91 14.35
CA ALA A 100 1.44 -3.74 15.75
C ALA A 100 2.70 -3.56 16.60
N GLU A 101 2.59 -2.80 17.69
CA GLU A 101 3.71 -2.65 18.65
C GLU A 101 3.99 -3.95 19.39
N GLU A 102 2.91 -4.67 19.73
CA GLU A 102 2.93 -5.99 20.34
C GLU A 102 1.94 -6.90 19.62
N GLY A 103 2.37 -8.14 19.38
CA GLY A 103 1.53 -9.19 18.83
C GLY A 103 1.96 -10.57 19.33
N PRO A 104 1.41 -11.65 18.74
CA PRO A 104 1.62 -13.03 19.20
C PRO A 104 3.09 -13.46 19.23
N HIS A 105 3.95 -12.84 18.41
CA HIS A 105 5.37 -13.18 18.32
C HIS A 105 6.24 -12.33 19.25
N GLY A 106 5.67 -11.31 19.88
CA GLY A 106 6.34 -10.43 20.84
C GLY A 106 6.71 -9.08 20.26
N ARG A 107 7.22 -8.20 21.14
CA ARG A 107 7.54 -6.81 20.80
C ARG A 107 8.65 -6.72 19.76
N GLY A 108 8.44 -5.89 18.74
CA GLY A 108 9.42 -5.65 17.67
C GLY A 108 9.49 -6.78 16.63
N GLU A 109 8.55 -7.72 16.66
CA GLU A 109 8.33 -8.65 15.56
C GLU A 109 7.46 -8.03 14.46
N VAL A 110 7.46 -8.68 13.30
CA VAL A 110 6.59 -8.32 12.17
C VAL A 110 5.20 -8.90 12.42
N ASP A 111 4.49 -8.27 13.35
CA ASP A 111 3.10 -8.57 13.67
C ASP A 111 2.16 -7.57 12.99
N PRO A 112 1.15 -8.03 12.25
CA PRO A 112 0.31 -7.18 11.42
C PRO A 112 -0.67 -6.33 12.26
N HIS A 113 -0.81 -5.05 11.93
CA HIS A 113 -1.91 -4.22 12.41
C HIS A 113 -3.13 -4.24 11.48
N HIS A 114 -3.01 -4.92 10.33
CA HIS A 114 -4.07 -5.15 9.34
C HIS A 114 -4.63 -3.89 8.67
N VAL A 115 -3.76 -2.89 8.46
CA VAL A 115 -4.17 -1.62 7.86
C VAL A 115 -3.09 -1.10 6.92
N LEU A 116 -3.48 -0.82 5.68
CA LEU A 116 -2.69 -0.03 4.74
C LEU A 116 -2.83 1.44 5.13
N VAL A 117 -1.72 2.12 5.35
CA VAL A 117 -1.68 3.53 5.72
C VAL A 117 -0.92 4.31 4.66
N ARG A 118 -1.45 5.48 4.34
CA ARG A 118 -0.85 6.43 3.40
C ARG A 118 -0.75 7.80 4.05
N ILE A 119 0.43 8.39 4.10
CA ILE A 119 0.66 9.74 4.63
C ILE A 119 1.12 10.63 3.48
N VAL A 120 0.36 11.67 3.15
CA VAL A 120 0.68 12.64 2.10
C VAL A 120 1.13 13.94 2.78
N ARG A 121 2.36 14.38 2.51
CA ARG A 121 2.94 15.61 3.07
C ARG A 121 3.33 16.57 1.97
N CYS A 122 2.98 17.84 2.12
CA CYS A 122 3.53 18.89 1.26
C CYS A 122 4.77 19.48 1.95
N GLU A 123 5.93 19.36 1.31
CA GLU A 123 7.20 19.87 1.84
C GLU A 123 7.50 21.30 1.36
N ARG A 124 7.05 21.66 0.16
CA ARG A 124 7.25 22.98 -0.45
C ARG A 124 6.00 23.40 -1.21
N GLY A 125 5.65 24.67 -1.12
CA GLY A 125 4.58 25.30 -1.90
C GLY A 125 3.18 24.84 -1.51
N THR A 126 2.28 24.80 -2.48
CA THR A 126 0.90 24.33 -2.29
C THR A 126 0.56 23.32 -3.37
N ALA A 127 0.19 22.11 -2.98
CA ALA A 127 -0.14 21.03 -3.89
C ALA A 127 -1.65 20.77 -3.89
N ARG A 128 -2.24 20.66 -5.08
CA ARG A 128 -3.58 20.09 -5.26
C ARG A 128 -3.47 18.57 -5.35
N ILE A 129 -4.16 17.89 -4.43
CA ILE A 129 -4.15 16.45 -4.28
C ILE A 129 -5.53 15.91 -4.63
N ARG A 130 -5.55 14.86 -5.44
CA ARG A 130 -6.72 13.98 -5.61
C ARG A 130 -6.38 12.61 -5.08
N THR A 131 -7.29 11.97 -4.38
CA THR A 131 -7.13 10.57 -3.98
C THR A 131 -8.38 9.79 -4.28
N THR A 132 -8.21 8.54 -4.66
CA THR A 132 -9.29 7.60 -4.93
C THR A 132 -9.02 6.28 -4.23
N ILE A 133 -10.01 5.74 -3.52
CA ILE A 133 -10.01 4.40 -2.94
C ILE A 133 -11.10 3.61 -3.68
N ASP A 134 -10.70 2.86 -4.71
CA ASP A 134 -11.60 2.08 -5.55
C ASP A 134 -11.35 0.58 -5.41
N PRO A 135 -11.75 -0.06 -4.29
CA PRO A 135 -11.62 -1.49 -4.17
C PRO A 135 -12.63 -2.21 -5.07
N ARG A 136 -12.14 -3.19 -5.81
CA ARG A 136 -12.88 -4.02 -6.77
C ARG A 136 -12.74 -5.49 -6.34
N PRO A 137 -13.54 -5.95 -5.36
CA PRO A 137 -13.32 -7.24 -4.73
C PRO A 137 -13.45 -8.42 -5.68
N ASP A 138 -12.72 -9.48 -5.38
CA ASP A 138 -12.68 -10.74 -6.11
C ASP A 138 -12.24 -10.54 -7.57
N TYR A 139 -11.05 -9.96 -7.77
CA TYR A 139 -10.46 -9.73 -9.09
C TYR A 139 -11.37 -8.90 -10.00
N ALA A 140 -11.95 -7.83 -9.43
CA ALA A 140 -12.92 -6.96 -10.10
C ALA A 140 -14.17 -7.67 -10.65
N ARG A 141 -14.59 -8.78 -10.04
CA ARG A 141 -15.90 -9.41 -10.27
C ARG A 141 -17.03 -8.68 -9.58
N SER A 142 -16.72 -7.81 -8.61
CA SER A 142 -17.70 -7.00 -7.91
C SER A 142 -17.20 -5.57 -7.67
N THR A 143 -18.13 -4.67 -7.38
CA THR A 143 -17.85 -3.29 -6.97
C THR A 143 -18.14 -3.15 -5.48
N ALA A 144 -17.22 -2.54 -4.73
CA ALA A 144 -17.44 -2.26 -3.32
C ALA A 144 -18.63 -1.30 -3.13
N GLN A 145 -19.53 -1.63 -2.21
CA GLN A 145 -20.64 -0.77 -1.82
C GLN A 145 -20.34 -0.13 -0.46
N TRP A 146 -20.04 1.16 -0.48
CA TRP A 146 -19.67 1.91 0.72
C TRP A 146 -20.88 2.27 1.57
N ARG A 147 -20.77 2.02 2.88
CA ARG A 147 -21.68 2.54 3.90
C ARG A 147 -20.90 3.51 4.78
N SER A 148 -21.43 4.73 4.93
CA SER A 148 -20.83 5.76 5.78
C SER A 148 -21.43 5.76 7.18
N SER A 149 -20.59 5.93 8.20
CA SER A 149 -20.99 6.17 9.59
C SER A 149 -19.92 7.01 10.28
N ALA A 150 -20.30 8.15 10.85
CA ALA A 150 -19.41 9.04 11.63
C ALA A 150 -18.08 9.40 10.92
N GLY A 151 -18.09 9.59 9.59
CA GLY A 151 -16.89 9.93 8.81
C GLY A 151 -15.99 8.74 8.47
N MET A 152 -16.43 7.52 8.76
CA MET A 152 -15.79 6.27 8.34
C MET A 152 -16.63 5.58 7.26
N PHE A 153 -15.97 4.85 6.37
CA PHE A 153 -16.63 4.10 5.30
C PHE A 153 -16.33 2.61 5.43
N SER A 154 -17.34 1.77 5.23
CA SER A 154 -17.16 0.32 5.21
C SER A 154 -17.75 -0.32 3.97
N ALA A 155 -17.09 -1.37 3.48
CA ALA A 155 -17.57 -2.18 2.37
C ALA A 155 -17.30 -3.66 2.64
N ALA A 156 -18.20 -4.53 2.18
CA ALA A 156 -17.97 -5.97 2.25
C ALA A 156 -16.97 -6.41 1.17
N ALA A 157 -16.10 -7.34 1.51
CA ALA A 157 -15.25 -8.08 0.59
C ALA A 157 -15.32 -9.57 0.96
N PRO A 158 -14.99 -10.52 0.06
CA PRO A 158 -15.06 -11.93 0.44
C PRO A 158 -14.14 -12.23 1.62
N GLY A 159 -14.69 -12.87 2.65
CA GLY A 159 -13.95 -13.24 3.87
C GLY A 159 -13.61 -12.10 4.82
N THR A 160 -13.95 -10.84 4.52
CA THR A 160 -13.63 -9.71 5.41
C THR A 160 -14.51 -8.46 5.19
N ARG A 161 -14.26 -7.41 5.97
CA ARG A 161 -14.83 -6.07 5.78
C ARG A 161 -13.70 -5.06 5.66
N LEU A 162 -13.81 -4.20 4.65
CA LEU A 162 -12.93 -3.06 4.47
C LEU A 162 -13.44 -1.88 5.29
N TRP A 163 -12.51 -1.14 5.90
CA TRP A 163 -12.78 0.12 6.59
C TRP A 163 -11.83 1.20 6.07
N ALA A 164 -12.39 2.23 5.44
CA ALA A 164 -11.65 3.38 4.94
C ALA A 164 -11.89 4.61 5.81
N THR A 165 -10.81 5.29 6.20
CA THR A 165 -10.88 6.55 6.98
C THR A 165 -9.80 7.52 6.55
N SER A 166 -10.03 8.81 6.75
CA SER A 166 -9.08 9.90 6.50
C SER A 166 -9.46 11.14 7.30
N ASP A 167 -8.51 12.01 7.63
CA ASP A 167 -8.80 13.35 8.17
C ASP A 167 -9.37 14.32 7.13
N ARG A 168 -9.29 13.96 5.84
CA ARG A 168 -9.97 14.66 4.75
C ARG A 168 -11.38 14.11 4.54
N THR A 169 -12.25 14.94 3.96
CA THR A 169 -13.63 14.54 3.66
C THR A 169 -13.63 13.65 2.43
N LEU A 170 -13.98 12.38 2.63
CA LEU A 170 -14.18 11.42 1.54
C LEU A 170 -15.64 11.44 1.09
N ALA A 171 -15.87 11.32 -0.22
CA ALA A 171 -17.19 11.18 -0.82
C ALA A 171 -17.20 9.98 -1.78
N VAL A 172 -18.33 9.29 -1.89
CA VAL A 172 -18.52 8.26 -2.92
C VAL A 172 -18.75 8.96 -4.26
N ASP A 173 -17.92 8.67 -5.26
CA ASP A 173 -18.06 9.22 -6.61
C ASP A 173 -19.11 8.46 -7.45
N GLY A 174 -19.32 8.91 -8.69
CA GLY A 174 -20.28 8.30 -9.61
C GLY A 174 -19.95 6.85 -10.03
N ASN A 175 -18.73 6.40 -9.80
CA ASN A 175 -18.25 5.05 -10.14
C ASN A 175 -18.19 4.11 -8.93
N GLY A 176 -18.62 4.60 -7.75
CA GLY A 176 -18.64 3.85 -6.49
C GLY A 176 -17.34 3.88 -5.70
N ALA A 177 -16.32 4.65 -6.13
CA ALA A 177 -15.08 4.79 -5.39
C ALA A 177 -15.19 5.87 -4.31
N LEU A 178 -14.38 5.78 -3.25
CA LEU A 178 -14.21 6.94 -2.36
C LEU A 178 -13.23 7.91 -3.01
N SER A 179 -13.53 9.19 -2.96
CA SER A 179 -12.70 10.25 -3.52
C SER A 179 -12.55 11.40 -2.54
N ALA A 180 -11.42 12.09 -2.62
CA ALA A 180 -11.25 13.40 -2.02
C ALA A 180 -10.35 14.26 -2.92
N ASP A 181 -10.69 15.54 -3.01
CA ASP A 181 -9.91 16.59 -3.65
C ASP A 181 -9.66 17.68 -2.61
N PHE A 182 -8.39 18.03 -2.39
CA PHE A 182 -8.00 19.02 -1.40
C PHE A 182 -6.62 19.60 -1.72
N ASP A 183 -6.34 20.77 -1.15
CA ASP A 183 -5.02 21.39 -1.23
C ASP A 183 -4.22 21.11 0.06
N LEU A 184 -2.90 21.02 -0.07
CA LEU A 184 -1.95 20.97 1.05
C LEU A 184 -0.89 22.05 0.88
N ALA A 185 -0.78 22.95 1.85
CA ALA A 185 0.31 23.89 1.95
C ALA A 185 1.56 23.25 2.58
N ALA A 186 2.72 23.86 2.36
CA ALA A 186 3.98 23.40 2.94
C ALA A 186 3.88 23.22 4.46
N GLY A 187 4.32 22.05 4.95
CA GLY A 187 4.21 21.64 6.35
C GLY A 187 2.90 20.93 6.71
N GLU A 188 1.89 20.96 5.84
CA GLU A 188 0.64 20.23 6.05
C GLU A 188 0.74 18.78 5.60
N ALA A 189 -0.08 17.94 6.22
CA ALA A 189 -0.20 16.53 5.89
C ALA A 189 -1.66 16.08 5.91
N ALA A 190 -1.95 15.04 5.13
CA ALA A 190 -3.17 14.25 5.18
C ALA A 190 -2.82 12.78 5.39
N ALA A 191 -3.71 12.04 6.04
CA ALA A 191 -3.57 10.61 6.26
C ALA A 191 -4.79 9.86 5.76
N PHE A 192 -4.56 8.66 5.25
CA PHE A 192 -5.58 7.74 4.82
C PHE A 192 -5.26 6.34 5.31
N SER A 193 -6.31 5.57 5.62
CA SER A 193 -6.18 4.19 6.05
C SER A 193 -7.20 3.30 5.36
N LEU A 194 -6.78 2.10 4.95
CA LEU A 194 -7.65 1.01 4.53
C LEU A 194 -7.38 -0.21 5.40
N ARG A 195 -8.21 -0.42 6.43
CA ARG A 195 -8.16 -1.61 7.28
C ARG A 195 -8.88 -2.76 6.58
N TYR A 196 -8.23 -3.91 6.53
CA TYR A 196 -8.72 -5.07 5.79
C TYR A 196 -9.08 -6.26 6.68
N LEU A 197 -8.77 -6.20 7.98
CA LEU A 197 -9.16 -7.21 8.96
C LEU A 197 -9.38 -6.55 10.33
N GLY A 198 -10.33 -7.09 11.09
CA GLY A 198 -10.72 -6.61 12.40
C GLY A 198 -11.77 -5.50 12.38
N ASP A 199 -11.99 -4.93 13.56
CA ASP A 199 -13.02 -3.95 13.83
C ASP A 199 -12.65 -2.53 13.36
N PRO A 200 -13.66 -1.65 13.16
CA PRO A 200 -13.41 -0.25 12.86
C PRO A 200 -12.53 0.39 13.94
N VAL A 201 -11.51 1.12 13.49
CA VAL A 201 -10.70 2.00 14.37
C VAL A 201 -11.17 3.44 14.24
N GLN A 202 -10.76 4.29 15.18
CA GLN A 202 -11.01 5.74 15.09
C GLN A 202 -10.49 6.31 13.76
N ARG A 203 -11.16 7.37 13.30
CA ARG A 203 -10.76 8.13 12.11
C ARG A 203 -9.27 8.49 12.17
N ILE A 204 -8.51 8.10 11.15
CA ILE A 204 -7.08 8.40 11.09
C ILE A 204 -6.85 9.87 10.78
N GLY A 205 -5.78 10.43 11.35
CA GLY A 205 -5.22 11.73 10.96
C GLY A 205 -3.70 11.72 11.05
N PRO A 206 -3.02 12.80 10.65
CA PRO A 206 -1.56 12.81 10.49
C PRO A 206 -0.79 12.34 11.71
N SER A 207 -1.16 12.77 12.91
CA SER A 207 -0.48 12.36 14.15
C SER A 207 -0.68 10.88 14.49
N ALA A 208 -1.86 10.31 14.20
CA ALA A 208 -2.11 8.89 14.42
C ALA A 208 -1.37 8.03 13.40
N ALA A 209 -1.37 8.45 12.13
CA ALA A 209 -0.62 7.79 11.08
C ALA A 209 0.90 7.85 11.33
N GLN A 210 1.41 8.96 11.85
CA GLN A 210 2.81 9.10 12.25
C GLN A 210 3.20 8.10 13.34
N ARG A 211 2.36 7.87 14.36
CA ARG A 211 2.62 6.84 15.37
C ARG A 211 2.67 5.45 14.76
N LEU A 212 1.74 5.12 13.85
CA LEU A 212 1.76 3.84 13.14
C LEU A 212 3.01 3.67 12.26
N LEU A 213 3.49 4.76 11.65
CA LEU A 213 4.73 4.77 10.90
C LEU A 213 5.94 4.48 11.82
N GLU A 214 6.02 5.15 12.97
CA GLU A 214 7.10 4.96 13.94
C GLU A 214 7.13 3.53 14.48
N THR A 215 5.97 2.98 14.85
CA THR A 215 5.83 1.57 15.26
C THR A 215 6.28 0.63 14.13
N THR A 216 5.78 0.84 12.91
CA THR A 216 6.15 0.02 11.73
C THR A 216 7.65 0.04 11.46
N LEU A 217 8.26 1.23 11.45
CA LEU A 217 9.70 1.38 11.29
C LEU A 217 10.48 0.72 12.42
N GLY A 218 10.02 0.86 13.67
CA GLY A 218 10.61 0.24 14.84
C GLY A 218 10.65 -1.28 14.75
N SER A 219 9.53 -1.92 14.40
CA SER A 219 9.45 -3.37 14.23
C SER A 219 10.32 -3.86 13.08
N TRP A 220 10.28 -3.20 11.92
CA TRP A 220 11.13 -3.56 10.79
C TRP A 220 12.63 -3.42 11.09
N ARG A 221 13.04 -2.33 11.75
CA ARG A 221 14.44 -2.11 12.15
C ARG A 221 14.89 -3.08 13.23
N THR A 222 14.03 -3.39 14.19
CA THR A 222 14.30 -4.41 15.21
C THR A 222 14.54 -5.76 14.55
N TRP A 223 13.71 -6.16 13.60
CA TRP A 223 13.88 -7.41 12.87
C TRP A 223 15.13 -7.41 11.98
N SER A 224 15.34 -6.36 11.17
CA SER A 224 16.47 -6.28 10.22
C SER A 224 17.82 -6.13 10.92
N SER A 225 17.89 -5.50 12.09
CA SER A 225 19.12 -5.37 12.89
C SER A 225 19.72 -6.72 13.33
N ARG A 226 18.96 -7.82 13.20
CA ARG A 226 19.43 -9.19 13.45
C ARG A 226 20.32 -9.73 12.33
N CYS A 227 20.40 -9.02 11.19
CA CYS A 227 21.33 -9.36 10.13
C CYS A 227 22.77 -9.14 10.59
N ALA A 228 23.55 -10.22 10.69
CA ALA A 228 24.95 -10.17 11.13
C ALA A 228 25.95 -10.02 9.96
N TYR A 229 25.45 -9.83 8.73
CA TYR A 229 26.31 -9.66 7.56
C TYR A 229 27.07 -8.33 7.64
N GLN A 230 28.36 -8.34 7.33
CA GLN A 230 29.22 -7.14 7.34
C GLN A 230 30.06 -7.01 6.06
N GLY A 231 29.68 -7.75 5.00
CA GLY A 231 30.42 -7.76 3.75
C GLY A 231 30.10 -6.58 2.82
N PRO A 232 30.75 -6.50 1.66
CA PRO A 232 30.67 -5.34 0.75
C PRO A 232 29.28 -5.03 0.18
N LEU A 233 28.33 -5.96 0.23
CA LEU A 233 26.97 -5.81 -0.32
C LEU A 233 25.90 -5.68 0.77
N LEU A 234 26.24 -5.09 1.91
CA LEU A 234 25.38 -5.03 3.10
C LEU A 234 23.97 -4.54 2.78
N GLU A 235 23.85 -3.41 2.08
CA GLU A 235 22.57 -2.81 1.72
C GLU A 235 21.69 -3.74 0.88
N LEU A 236 22.28 -4.49 -0.05
CA LEU A 236 21.56 -5.46 -0.88
C LEU A 236 21.10 -6.65 -0.04
N VAL A 237 21.96 -7.18 0.83
CA VAL A 237 21.65 -8.32 1.70
C VAL A 237 20.53 -7.97 2.68
N GLU A 238 20.61 -6.80 3.32
CA GLU A 238 19.57 -6.31 4.23
C GLU A 238 18.23 -6.11 3.50
N ARG A 239 18.26 -5.47 2.32
CA ARG A 239 17.05 -5.28 1.50
C ARG A 239 16.42 -6.61 1.12
N SER A 240 17.22 -7.57 0.63
CA SER A 240 16.73 -8.90 0.28
C SER A 240 16.17 -9.64 1.50
N ALA A 241 16.83 -9.56 2.66
CA ALA A 241 16.35 -10.19 3.88
C ALA A 241 14.98 -9.63 4.33
N VAL A 242 14.81 -8.30 4.28
CA VAL A 242 13.53 -7.65 4.61
C VAL A 242 12.43 -8.03 3.63
N VAL A 243 12.72 -8.10 2.33
CA VAL A 243 11.76 -8.57 1.32
C VAL A 243 11.37 -10.03 1.57
N LEU A 244 12.34 -10.92 1.78
CA LEU A 244 12.08 -12.32 2.10
C LEU A 244 11.24 -12.47 3.35
N LYS A 245 11.49 -11.69 4.41
CA LYS A 245 10.65 -11.68 5.60
C LYS A 245 9.23 -11.20 5.32
N GLY A 246 9.04 -10.19 4.48
CA GLY A 246 7.70 -9.77 4.03
C GLY A 246 6.97 -10.88 3.27
N LEU A 247 7.68 -11.82 2.65
CA LEU A 247 7.10 -13.01 2.01
C LEU A 247 6.91 -14.19 2.97
N VAL A 248 7.15 -14.02 4.28
CA VAL A 248 6.86 -15.04 5.29
C VAL A 248 5.49 -14.76 5.90
N TYR A 249 4.56 -15.68 5.73
CA TYR A 249 3.24 -15.58 6.31
C TYR A 249 3.32 -15.68 7.84
N HIS A 250 3.00 -14.58 8.53
CA HIS A 250 3.17 -14.37 9.97
C HIS A 250 2.56 -15.51 10.81
N HIS A 251 1.40 -16.07 10.42
CA HIS A 251 0.71 -17.06 11.24
C HIS A 251 1.38 -18.45 11.19
N SER A 252 1.82 -18.91 10.03
CA SER A 252 2.36 -20.28 9.88
C SER A 252 3.86 -20.34 9.63
N GLY A 253 4.50 -19.22 9.30
CA GLY A 253 5.88 -19.17 8.83
C GLY A 253 6.07 -19.66 7.40
N ALA A 254 5.01 -19.99 6.67
CA ALA A 254 5.10 -20.41 5.28
C ALA A 254 5.66 -19.28 4.40
N VAL A 255 6.52 -19.64 3.44
CA VAL A 255 7.13 -18.69 2.52
C VAL A 255 6.33 -18.63 1.22
N LEU A 256 5.99 -17.43 0.79
CA LEU A 256 5.34 -17.18 -0.49
C LEU A 256 6.37 -17.18 -1.63
N ALA A 257 6.01 -17.79 -2.75
CA ALA A 257 6.83 -17.74 -3.96
C ALA A 257 6.86 -16.33 -4.57
N ALA A 258 5.71 -15.65 -4.58
CA ALA A 258 5.57 -14.29 -5.04
C ALA A 258 4.32 -13.61 -4.42
N PRO A 259 4.31 -12.28 -4.30
CA PRO A 259 3.12 -11.53 -3.86
C PRO A 259 2.12 -11.29 -5.00
N THR A 260 2.40 -11.82 -6.20
CA THR A 260 1.60 -11.69 -7.43
C THR A 260 0.99 -13.03 -7.84
N THR A 261 0.15 -13.62 -6.99
CA THR A 261 -0.61 -14.82 -7.39
C THR A 261 -1.41 -14.55 -8.66
N SER A 262 -1.61 -15.57 -9.49
CA SER A 262 -2.41 -15.52 -10.73
C SER A 262 -1.77 -14.73 -11.89
N LEU A 263 -0.54 -14.24 -11.76
CA LEU A 263 0.26 -13.79 -12.91
C LEU A 263 1.00 -14.98 -13.52
N PRO A 264 0.97 -15.15 -14.86
CA PRO A 264 1.73 -16.22 -15.49
C PRO A 264 3.23 -15.92 -15.40
N GLU A 265 4.04 -16.96 -15.18
CA GLU A 265 5.51 -16.86 -15.23
C GLU A 265 5.97 -16.33 -16.61
N SER A 266 5.22 -16.65 -17.66
CA SER A 266 5.43 -16.13 -19.02
C SER A 266 4.09 -15.96 -19.73
N ILE A 267 3.92 -14.84 -20.44
CA ILE A 267 2.69 -14.57 -21.19
C ILE A 267 2.46 -15.70 -22.21
N GLY A 268 1.32 -16.40 -22.09
CA GLY A 268 0.96 -17.54 -22.94
C GLY A 268 1.59 -18.89 -22.54
N GLY A 269 2.34 -18.95 -21.44
CA GLY A 269 2.87 -20.19 -20.88
C GLY A 269 1.86 -20.95 -20.02
N GLU A 270 2.18 -22.21 -19.71
CA GLU A 270 1.32 -23.11 -18.92
C GLU A 270 1.44 -22.92 -17.39
N ARG A 271 2.33 -22.02 -16.98
CA ARG A 271 2.72 -21.80 -15.59
C ARG A 271 2.04 -20.56 -15.03
N ASN A 272 0.74 -20.70 -14.77
CA ASN A 272 -0.17 -19.68 -14.28
C ASN A 272 -0.72 -20.08 -12.89
N TRP A 273 0.07 -19.81 -11.84
CA TRP A 273 -0.25 -20.11 -10.45
C TRP A 273 -0.48 -18.86 -9.60
#